data_AF-A0A964K2V0-F1
#
_entry.id   AF-A0A964K2V0-F1
#
_cell.length_a   1.000
_cell.length_b   1.000
_cell.length_c   1.000
_cell.angle_alpha   90.00
_cell.angle_beta   90.00
_cell.angle_gamma   90.00
#
_symmetry.space_group_name_H-M   'P 1'
#
loop_
_entity.id
_entity.type
_entity.pdbx_description
1 polymer ?
#
loop_
_entity_poly.entity_id
_entity_poly.type
_entity_poly.pdbx_seq_one_letter_code
_entity_poly.pdbx_strand_id
1 'polypeptide(L)'
;MTESTWFFAVAAVASIAALWLGRTMLVRWRLARLKERPILVGAAMRRVGITPGDADACGRGSDLLHAAECCTVCGDTEACRIALAAGSRDLLDRTCPNREFFHDVERYKLVCAADGEGRSGMAPDSRATILPSRPLFPMQ
;
A
#
# COMPACT_ATOMS: atom_id res chain seq x y z
N MET A 1 12.27 51.74 -28.52
CA MET A 1 12.14 50.29 -28.77
C MET A 1 12.55 49.41 -27.57
N THR A 2 12.81 49.97 -26.39
CA THR A 2 13.29 49.24 -25.20
C THR A 2 12.19 48.95 -24.17
N GLU A 3 11.06 49.66 -24.23
CA GLU A 3 9.97 49.49 -23.25
C GLU A 3 9.15 48.23 -23.48
N SER A 4 9.00 47.73 -24.70
CA SER A 4 8.24 46.50 -24.95
C SER A 4 9.03 45.24 -24.56
N THR A 5 10.36 45.25 -24.65
CA THR A 5 11.21 44.06 -24.43
C THR A 5 11.24 43.61 -22.97
N TRP A 6 11.16 44.55 -22.01
CA TRP A 6 11.23 44.18 -20.59
C TRP A 6 9.94 43.54 -20.09
N PHE A 7 8.77 43.91 -20.63
CA PHE A 7 7.50 43.25 -20.30
C PHE A 7 7.51 41.75 -20.67
N PHE A 8 8.01 41.42 -21.86
CA PHE A 8 8.11 40.02 -22.28
C PHE A 8 9.10 39.22 -21.42
N ALA A 9 10.21 39.83 -21.02
CA ALA A 9 11.18 39.20 -20.14
C ALA A 9 10.58 38.90 -18.75
N VAL A 10 9.86 39.85 -18.16
CA VAL A 10 9.19 39.65 -16.86
C VAL A 10 8.10 38.58 -16.95
N ALA A 11 7.28 38.60 -18.01
CA ALA A 11 6.24 37.60 -18.22
C ALA A 11 6.84 36.19 -18.36
N ALA A 12 7.92 36.03 -19.14
CA ALA A 12 8.59 34.75 -19.32
C ALA A 12 9.16 34.20 -17.99
N VAL A 13 9.84 35.05 -17.21
CA VAL A 13 10.37 34.66 -15.89
C VAL A 13 9.26 34.25 -14.93
N ALA A 14 8.15 34.99 -14.91
CA ALA A 14 6.99 34.67 -14.07
C ALA A 14 6.35 33.32 -14.46
N SER A 15 6.19 33.04 -15.76
CA SER A 15 5.67 31.75 -16.25
C SER A 15 6.58 30.58 -15.88
N ILE A 16 7.91 30.74 -16.04
CA ILE A 16 8.88 29.71 -15.66
C ILE A 16 8.84 29.46 -14.15
N ALA A 17 8.79 30.52 -13.34
CA ALA A 17 8.69 30.41 -11.89
C ALA A 17 7.40 29.71 -11.46
N ALA A 18 6.26 30.02 -12.08
CA ALA A 18 4.98 29.36 -11.81
C ALA A 18 5.01 27.86 -12.13
N LEU A 19 5.60 27.46 -13.26
CA LEU A 19 5.78 26.06 -13.62
C LEU A 19 6.67 25.32 -12.62
N TRP A 20 7.75 25.96 -12.17
CA TRP A 20 8.66 25.42 -11.16
C TRP A 20 7.98 25.24 -9.80
N LEU A 21 7.24 26.25 -9.34
CA LEU A 21 6.45 26.21 -8.12
C LEU A 21 5.38 25.11 -8.17
N GLY A 22 4.65 25.01 -9.29
CA GLY A 22 3.67 23.94 -9.49
C GLY A 22 4.30 22.55 -9.42
N ARG A 23 5.45 22.35 -10.08
CA ARG A 23 6.17 21.07 -10.08
C ARG A 23 6.70 20.71 -8.69
N THR A 24 7.29 21.66 -7.97
CA THR A 24 7.82 21.42 -6.61
C THR A 24 6.71 21.11 -5.62
N MET A 25 5.58 21.83 -5.68
CA MET A 25 4.38 21.53 -4.89
C MET A 25 3.88 20.10 -5.14
N LEU A 26 3.79 19.69 -6.42
CA LEU A 26 3.38 18.33 -6.79
C LEU A 26 4.32 17.26 -6.22
N VAL A 27 5.64 17.48 -6.30
CA VAL A 27 6.64 16.54 -5.74
C VAL A 27 6.52 16.46 -4.22
N ARG A 28 6.39 17.59 -3.52
CA ARG A 28 6.22 17.60 -2.05
C ARG A 28 4.93 16.90 -1.63
N TRP A 29 3.84 17.11 -2.37
CA TRP A 29 2.57 16.42 -2.13
C TRP A 29 2.69 14.90 -2.32
N ARG A 30 3.38 14.45 -3.37
CA ARG A 30 3.66 13.01 -3.58
C ARG A 30 4.55 12.43 -2.48
N LEU A 31 5.60 13.14 -2.07
CA LEU A 31 6.49 12.72 -0.99
C LEU A 31 5.79 12.62 0.37
N ALA A 32 4.93 13.59 0.69
CA ALA A 32 4.12 13.55 1.90
C ALA A 32 3.22 12.30 1.91
N ARG A 33 2.57 12.03 0.78
CA ARG A 33 1.76 10.81 0.61
C ARG A 33 2.58 9.52 0.73
N LEU A 34 3.81 9.47 0.21
CA LEU A 34 4.67 8.28 0.34
C LEU A 34 5.06 7.96 1.78
N LYS A 35 5.17 8.96 2.66
CA LYS A 35 5.46 8.73 4.09
C LYS A 35 4.25 8.24 4.87
N GLU A 36 3.06 8.74 4.56
CA GLU A 36 1.83 8.40 5.30
C GLU A 36 1.28 7.01 4.93
N ARG A 37 1.38 6.62 3.66
CA ARG A 37 0.77 5.38 3.17
C ARG A 37 1.29 4.07 3.80
N PRO A 38 2.59 3.85 4.05
CA PRO A 38 3.03 2.65 4.76
C PRO A 38 2.48 2.57 6.19
N ILE A 39 2.27 3.72 6.84
CA ILE A 39 1.64 3.79 8.16
C ILE A 39 0.17 3.34 8.08
N LEU A 40 -0.55 3.77 7.04
CA LEU A 40 -1.94 3.37 6.80
C LEU A 40 -2.07 1.87 6.47
N VAL A 41 -1.17 1.32 5.65
CA VAL A 41 -1.12 -0.13 5.36
C VAL A 41 -0.94 -0.91 6.67
N GLY A 42 0.06 -0.53 7.47
CA GLY A 42 0.30 -1.17 8.76
C GLY A 42 -0.88 -1.03 9.73
N ALA A 43 -1.57 0.11 9.72
CA ALA A 43 -2.77 0.30 10.54
C ALA A 43 -3.94 -0.57 10.08
N ALA A 44 -4.15 -0.71 8.77
CA ALA A 44 -5.14 -1.61 8.20
C ALA A 44 -4.84 -3.07 8.55
N MET A 45 -3.59 -3.51 8.37
CA MET A 45 -3.15 -4.86 8.76
C MET A 45 -3.41 -5.15 10.24
N ARG A 46 -3.04 -4.22 11.14
CA ARG A 46 -3.35 -4.37 12.57
C ARG A 46 -4.85 -4.47 12.84
N ARG A 47 -5.70 -3.80 12.05
CA ARG A 47 -7.15 -3.82 12.22
C ARG A 47 -7.78 -5.17 11.87
N VAL A 48 -7.28 -5.83 10.83
CA VAL A 48 -7.65 -7.21 10.48
C VAL A 48 -6.85 -8.27 11.26
N GLY A 49 -6.03 -7.85 12.23
CA GLY A 49 -5.30 -8.77 13.10
C GLY A 49 -4.15 -9.51 12.41
N ILE A 50 -3.66 -9.02 11.28
CA ILE A 50 -2.53 -9.59 10.55
C ILE A 50 -1.27 -8.74 10.72
N THR A 51 -0.11 -9.36 10.57
CA THR A 51 1.21 -8.71 10.59
C THR A 51 1.95 -8.99 9.29
N PRO A 52 2.99 -8.20 8.95
CA PRO A 52 3.87 -8.53 7.83
C PRO A 52 4.47 -9.94 7.94
N GLY A 53 4.84 -10.37 9.16
CA GLY A 53 5.35 -11.72 9.41
C GLY A 53 4.33 -12.81 9.13
N ASP A 54 3.03 -12.56 9.32
CA ASP A 54 1.98 -13.50 8.94
C ASP A 54 1.98 -13.68 7.41
N ALA A 55 2.07 -12.60 6.63
CA ALA A 55 2.12 -12.68 5.17
C ALA A 55 3.38 -13.39 4.65
N ASP A 56 4.53 -13.17 5.28
CA ASP A 56 5.78 -13.88 4.95
C ASP A 56 5.69 -15.37 5.29
N ALA A 57 5.09 -15.72 6.43
CA ALA A 57 4.83 -17.12 6.80
C ALA A 57 3.84 -17.82 5.85
N CYS A 58 3.00 -17.06 5.13
CA CYS A 58 2.16 -17.56 4.04
C CYS A 58 2.91 -17.75 2.72
N GLY A 59 4.18 -17.33 2.61
CA GLY A 59 4.87 -17.21 1.33
C GLY A 59 4.30 -16.13 0.42
N ARG A 60 3.54 -15.16 0.97
CA ARG A 60 2.87 -14.08 0.23
C ARG A 60 3.56 -12.72 0.39
N GLY A 61 4.87 -12.71 0.71
CA GLY A 61 5.65 -11.48 0.85
C GLY A 61 5.64 -10.60 -0.40
N SER A 62 5.63 -11.21 -1.61
CA SER A 62 5.47 -10.47 -2.88
C SER A 62 4.13 -9.75 -2.98
N ASP A 63 3.06 -10.37 -2.45
CA ASP A 63 1.71 -9.83 -2.53
C ASP A 63 1.53 -8.71 -1.49
N LEU A 64 2.25 -8.78 -0.37
CA LEU A 64 2.34 -7.68 0.59
C LEU A 64 3.02 -6.46 -0.04
N LEU A 65 4.12 -6.67 -0.78
CA LEU A 65 4.79 -5.58 -1.51
C LEU A 65 3.86 -4.96 -2.55
N HIS A 66 3.18 -5.80 -3.34
CA HIS A 66 2.20 -5.34 -4.32
C HIS A 66 1.02 -4.60 -3.66
N ALA A 67 0.49 -5.09 -2.54
CA ALA A 67 -0.55 -4.40 -1.78
C ALA A 67 -0.05 -3.03 -1.28
N ALA A 68 1.21 -2.93 -0.84
CA ALA A 68 1.81 -1.64 -0.46
C ALA A 68 1.89 -0.69 -1.67
N GLU A 69 2.28 -1.18 -2.85
CA GLU A 69 2.27 -0.41 -4.10
C GLU A 69 0.87 0.04 -4.50
N CYS A 70 -0.13 -0.84 -4.46
CA CYS A 70 -1.54 -0.48 -4.68
C CYS A 70 -2.02 0.60 -3.70
N CYS A 71 -1.57 0.52 -2.45
CA CYS A 71 -1.80 1.56 -1.46
C CYS A 71 -1.11 2.89 -1.82
N THR A 72 -0.04 2.93 -2.63
CA THR A 72 0.60 4.15 -3.19
C THR A 72 -0.18 4.85 -4.30
N VAL A 73 -1.10 4.12 -4.95
CA VAL A 73 -1.94 4.65 -6.03
C VAL A 73 -3.36 4.97 -5.57
N CYS A 74 -3.79 4.48 -4.39
CA CYS A 74 -5.09 4.81 -3.82
C CYS A 74 -5.30 6.34 -3.74
N GLY A 75 -6.40 6.83 -4.33
CA GLY A 75 -6.69 8.26 -4.43
C GLY A 75 -7.10 8.89 -3.09
N ASP A 76 -7.70 8.10 -2.20
CA ASP A 76 -8.42 8.57 -1.03
C ASP A 76 -7.83 8.04 0.29
N THR A 77 -6.73 8.65 0.70
CA THR A 77 -6.11 8.37 2.00
C THR A 77 -6.97 8.86 3.17
N GLU A 78 -7.85 9.83 2.95
CA GLU A 78 -8.69 10.41 4.01
C GLU A 78 -9.84 9.47 4.37
N ALA A 79 -10.55 8.91 3.38
CA ALA A 79 -11.55 7.88 3.62
C ALA A 79 -10.94 6.67 4.34
N CYS A 80 -9.69 6.30 4.01
CA CYS A 80 -8.97 5.25 4.72
C CYS A 80 -8.70 5.62 6.19
N ARG A 81 -8.27 6.86 6.48
CA ARG A 81 -8.10 7.33 7.87
C ARG A 81 -9.41 7.32 8.64
N ILE A 82 -10.50 7.82 8.04
CA ILE A 82 -11.82 7.83 8.66
C ILE A 82 -12.28 6.40 8.95
N ALA A 83 -12.11 5.48 8.00
CA ALA A 83 -12.42 4.06 8.18
C ALA A 83 -11.65 3.45 9.37
N LEU A 84 -10.34 3.70 9.42
CA LEU A 84 -9.46 3.21 10.48
C LEU A 84 -9.79 3.82 11.85
N ALA A 85 -10.08 5.12 11.90
CA ALA A 85 -10.44 5.85 13.12
C ALA A 85 -11.82 5.43 13.67
N ALA A 86 -12.80 5.22 12.79
CA ALA A 86 -14.10 4.66 13.14
C ALA A 86 -13.99 3.19 13.62
N GLY A 87 -12.86 2.55 13.37
CA GLY A 87 -12.63 1.16 13.70
C GLY A 87 -13.50 0.19 12.90
N SER A 88 -14.12 0.65 11.81
CA SER A 88 -15.06 -0.13 11.02
C SER A 88 -14.31 -1.00 10.01
N ARG A 89 -14.29 -2.31 10.28
CA ARG A 89 -13.79 -3.31 9.34
C ARG A 89 -14.63 -3.35 8.07
N ASP A 90 -15.95 -3.28 8.20
CA ASP A 90 -16.87 -3.25 7.06
C ASP A 90 -16.57 -2.11 6.07
N LEU A 91 -16.14 -0.95 6.57
CA LEU A 91 -15.81 0.19 5.70
C LEU A 91 -14.52 -0.08 4.91
N LEU A 92 -13.53 -0.72 5.52
CA LEU A 92 -12.31 -1.17 4.84
C LEU A 92 -12.65 -2.22 3.78
N ASP A 93 -13.50 -3.19 4.09
CA ASP A 93 -13.88 -4.27 3.16
C ASP A 93 -14.61 -3.74 1.91
N ARG A 94 -15.37 -2.63 2.04
CA ARG A 94 -16.09 -2.03 0.90
C ARG A 94 -15.23 -1.10 0.05
N THR A 95 -14.30 -0.36 0.66
CA THR A 95 -13.61 0.76 -0.01
C THR A 95 -12.15 0.49 -0.31
N CYS A 96 -11.52 -0.46 0.39
CA CYS A 96 -10.10 -0.73 0.22
C CYS A 96 -9.84 -1.57 -1.04
N PRO A 97 -8.94 -1.14 -1.95
CA PRO A 97 -8.54 -1.96 -3.09
C PRO A 97 -7.79 -3.24 -2.66
N ASN A 98 -7.18 -3.24 -1.48
CA ASN A 98 -6.41 -4.37 -0.94
C ASN A 98 -7.24 -5.34 -0.08
N ARG A 99 -8.57 -5.22 -0.07
CA ARG A 99 -9.45 -6.06 0.77
C ARG A 99 -9.19 -7.57 0.57
N GLU A 100 -9.00 -8.00 -0.67
CA GLU A 100 -8.83 -9.42 -1.01
C GLU A 100 -7.52 -9.97 -0.44
N PHE A 101 -6.45 -9.19 -0.55
CA PHE A 101 -5.16 -9.51 0.08
C PHE A 101 -5.32 -9.68 1.60
N PHE A 102 -6.01 -8.75 2.28
CA PHE A 102 -6.22 -8.84 3.73
C PHE A 102 -7.03 -10.07 4.13
N HIS A 103 -8.11 -10.37 3.42
CA HIS A 103 -8.92 -11.57 3.69
C HIS A 103 -8.14 -12.87 3.45
N ASP A 104 -7.28 -12.93 2.44
CA ASP A 104 -6.50 -14.13 2.17
C ASP A 104 -5.45 -14.41 3.25
N VAL A 105 -4.73 -13.37 3.69
CA VAL A 105 -3.73 -13.51 4.77
C VAL A 105 -4.41 -13.86 6.09
N GLU A 106 -5.55 -13.24 6.39
CA GLU A 106 -6.33 -13.58 7.58
C GLU A 106 -6.85 -15.03 7.54
N ARG A 107 -7.41 -15.46 6.40
CA ARG A 107 -7.89 -16.84 6.22
C ARG A 107 -6.75 -17.84 6.45
N TYR A 108 -5.57 -17.58 5.90
CA TYR A 108 -4.40 -18.43 6.10
C TYR A 108 -3.97 -18.45 7.58
N LYS A 109 -3.94 -17.30 8.24
CA LYS A 109 -3.61 -17.20 9.66
C LYS A 109 -4.53 -18.06 10.52
N LEU A 110 -5.83 -18.07 10.22
CA LEU A 110 -6.81 -18.91 10.92
C LEU A 110 -6.57 -20.41 10.68
N VAL A 111 -6.23 -20.80 9.45
CA VAL A 111 -5.90 -22.20 9.12
C VAL A 111 -4.64 -22.65 9.86
N CYS A 112 -3.57 -21.85 9.84
CA CYS A 112 -2.33 -22.19 10.54
C CYS A 112 -2.48 -22.19 12.07
N ALA A 113 -3.33 -21.32 12.63
CA ALA A 113 -3.65 -21.36 14.05
C ALA A 113 -4.33 -22.69 14.43
N ALA A 114 -5.29 -23.15 13.60
CA ALA A 114 -5.97 -24.43 13.82
C ALA A 114 -5.01 -25.64 13.72
N ASP A 115 -4.06 -25.60 12.78
CA ASP A 115 -3.07 -26.66 12.61
C ASP A 115 -2.01 -26.68 13.74
N GLY A 116 -1.68 -25.51 14.30
CA GLY A 116 -0.70 -25.36 15.38
C GLY A 116 -1.15 -25.97 16.71
N GLU A 117 -2.46 -25.97 16.99
CA GLU A 117 -3.03 -26.59 18.19
C GLU A 117 -2.92 -28.12 18.18
N GLY A 118 -2.68 -28.74 17.01
CA GLY A 118 -2.44 -30.17 16.85
C GLY A 118 -0.96 -30.59 16.67
N ARG A 119 -0.01 -29.65 16.55
CA ARG A 119 1.39 -29.91 16.15
C ARG A 119 2.44 -29.40 17.14
N SER A 120 2.11 -29.31 18.43
CA SER A 120 3.06 -28.99 19.52
C SER A 120 4.06 -30.13 19.82
N GLY A 121 4.76 -30.63 18.79
CA GLY A 121 5.75 -31.71 18.94
C GLY A 121 6.68 -31.98 17.77
N MET A 122 6.48 -31.40 16.59
CA MET A 122 7.36 -31.65 15.44
C MET A 122 8.05 -30.35 15.01
N ALA A 123 9.34 -30.22 15.33
CA ALA A 123 10.17 -29.12 14.85
C ALA A 123 10.09 -29.03 13.31
N PRO A 124 10.07 -27.82 12.72
CA PRO A 124 10.00 -27.65 11.28
C PRO A 124 11.27 -28.19 10.64
N ASP A 125 11.14 -29.37 10.03
CA ASP A 125 12.17 -29.98 9.22
C ASP A 125 12.45 -29.03 8.04
N SER A 126 13.67 -28.50 7.99
CA SER A 126 14.07 -27.31 7.20
C SER A 126 14.16 -27.57 5.69
N ARG A 127 13.50 -28.62 5.20
CA ARG A 127 13.43 -28.93 3.77
C ARG A 127 12.26 -28.17 3.16
N ALA A 128 12.58 -26.94 2.78
CA ALA A 128 11.82 -26.13 1.84
C ALA A 128 11.35 -26.99 0.66
N THR A 129 10.12 -27.47 0.75
CA THR A 129 9.40 -28.01 -0.40
C THR A 129 9.01 -26.79 -1.22
N ILE A 130 9.77 -26.56 -2.28
CA ILE A 130 9.48 -25.55 -3.29
C ILE A 130 8.12 -25.93 -3.88
N LEU A 131 7.04 -25.31 -3.38
CA LEU A 131 5.73 -25.40 -4.00
C LEU A 131 5.83 -24.73 -5.38
N PRO A 132 5.34 -25.38 -6.46
CA PRO A 132 5.37 -24.80 -7.78
C PRO A 132 4.55 -23.50 -7.77
N SER A 133 5.22 -22.40 -8.06
CA SER A 133 4.64 -21.09 -8.26
C SER A 133 3.51 -21.21 -9.28
N ARG A 134 2.26 -21.11 -8.82
CA ARG A 134 1.12 -21.01 -9.72
C ARG A 134 1.31 -19.72 -10.54
N PRO A 135 1.25 -19.76 -11.88
CA PRO A 135 1.27 -18.54 -12.67
C PRO A 135 0.05 -17.69 -12.27
N LEU A 136 0.31 -16.46 -11.80
CA LEU A 136 -0.72 -15.43 -11.73
C LEU A 136 -1.29 -15.26 -13.15
N PHE A 137 -2.61 -15.19 -13.21
CA PHE A 137 -3.48 -15.27 -14.39
C PHE A 137 -3.03 -14.52 -15.66
N PRO A 138 -3.50 -14.95 -16.85
CA PRO A 138 -3.28 -14.26 -18.11
C PRO A 138 -3.97 -12.89 -18.10
N MET A 139 -3.25 -11.86 -18.50
CA MET A 139 -3.84 -10.56 -18.86
C MET A 139 -4.81 -10.76 -20.03
N GLN A 140 -6.03 -10.26 -19.88
CA GLN A 140 -6.93 -9.93 -21.00
C GLN A 140 -6.75 -8.46 -21.34
#